data_AF-A0A4R2H3T4-F1
#
_entry.id   AF-A0A4R2H3T4-F1
#
_cell.length_a   1.000
_cell.length_b   1.000
_cell.length_c   1.000
_cell.angle_alpha   90.00
_cell.angle_beta   90.00
_cell.angle_gamma   90.00
#
_symmetry.space_group_name_H-M   'P 1'
#
loop_
_entity.id
_entity.type
_entity.pdbx_description
1 polymer ?
#
loop_
_entity_poly.entity_id
_entity_poly.type
_entity_poly.pdbx_seq_one_letter_code
_entity_poly.pdbx_strand_id
1 'polypeptide(L)'
;MRVKETLLPGVGICYEFRTAAGRQVGVVARRDGTTELVVYAEDDPEYVAESVMLQPDERATLVELLTAPPGPSEPLGRIHRPI
;
A
#
# COMPACT_ATOMS: atom_id res chain seq x y z
N MET A 1 15.26 -0.71 3.64
CA MET A 1 14.06 -1.58 3.59
C MET A 1 14.18 -2.48 2.37
N ARG A 2 13.81 -3.76 2.45
CA ARG A 2 13.87 -4.68 1.29
C ARG A 2 12.47 -4.91 0.73
N VAL A 3 12.37 -4.87 -0.60
CA VAL A 3 11.14 -5.20 -1.32
C VAL A 3 11.32 -6.59 -1.92
N LYS A 4 10.31 -7.44 -1.76
CA LYS A 4 10.20 -8.75 -2.43
C LYS A 4 9.32 -8.56 -3.66
N GLU A 5 9.82 -8.99 -4.80
CA GLU A 5 9.05 -9.04 -6.05
C GLU A 5 8.61 -10.48 -6.34
N THR A 6 7.31 -10.65 -6.57
CA THR A 6 6.71 -11.92 -6.96
C THR A 6 5.96 -11.74 -8.27
N LEU A 7 6.37 -12.45 -9.31
CA LEU A 7 5.60 -12.51 -10.55
C LEU A 7 4.33 -13.33 -10.32
N LEU A 8 3.18 -12.76 -10.68
CA LEU A 8 1.88 -13.44 -10.61
C LEU A 8 1.44 -13.80 -12.04
N PRO A 9 1.58 -15.07 -12.47
CA PRO A 9 1.21 -15.49 -13.83
C PRO A 9 -0.23 -15.12 -14.16
N GLY A 10 -0.43 -14.43 -15.28
CA GLY A 10 -1.75 -13.96 -15.73
C GLY A 10 -2.30 -12.71 -15.01
N VAL A 11 -1.71 -12.31 -13.87
CA VAL A 11 -2.19 -11.16 -13.07
C VAL A 11 -1.27 -9.95 -13.20
N GLY A 12 0.04 -10.11 -12.95
CA GLY A 12 0.95 -8.98 -12.87
C GLY A 12 2.17 -9.22 -11.99
N ILE A 13 2.57 -8.21 -11.21
CA ILE A 13 3.70 -8.24 -10.28
C ILE A 13 3.22 -7.80 -8.90
N CYS A 14 3.56 -8.56 -7.87
CA CYS A 14 3.34 -8.17 -6.47
C CYS A 14 4.67 -7.70 -5.86
N TYR A 15 4.66 -6.47 -5.35
CA TYR A 15 5.76 -5.87 -4.58
C TYR A 15 5.38 -5.90 -3.10
N GLU A 16 6.19 -6.54 -2.27
CA GLU A 16 5.89 -6.70 -0.86
C GLU A 16 7.03 -6.18 0.01
N PHE A 17 6.69 -5.54 1.13
CA PHE A 17 7.68 -5.15 2.12
C PHE A 17 7.12 -5.20 3.54
N ARG A 18 8.02 -5.31 4.50
CA ARG A 18 7.69 -5.16 5.92
C ARG A 18 8.04 -3.76 6.39
N THR A 19 7.06 -3.08 6.98
CA THR A 19 7.24 -1.77 7.62
C THR A 19 8.04 -1.90 8.91
N ALA A 20 8.58 -0.78 9.40
CA ALA A 20 9.26 -0.74 10.71
C ALA A 20 8.33 -1.07 11.89
N ALA A 21 7.01 -0.86 11.72
CA ALA A 21 5.99 -1.21 12.70
C ALA A 21 5.61 -2.70 12.68
N GLY A 22 6.27 -3.53 11.86
CA GLY A 22 6.00 -4.98 11.78
C GLY A 22 4.89 -5.37 10.81
N ARG A 23 4.08 -4.42 10.32
CA ARG A 23 3.05 -4.66 9.29
C ARG A 23 3.68 -5.03 7.96
N GLN A 24 3.14 -6.06 7.31
CA GLN A 24 3.45 -6.43 5.93
C GLN A 24 2.47 -5.70 5.00
N VAL A 25 2.99 -5.12 3.92
CA VAL A 25 2.22 -4.39 2.90
C VAL A 25 2.62 -4.89 1.51
N GLY A 26 1.64 -5.01 0.63
CA GLY A 26 1.78 -5.44 -0.76
C GLY A 26 1.21 -4.41 -1.74
N VAL A 27 1.82 -4.33 -2.91
CA VAL A 27 1.31 -3.56 -4.06
C VAL A 27 1.28 -4.50 -5.26
N VAL A 28 0.08 -4.81 -5.77
CA VAL A 28 -0.10 -5.67 -6.94
C VAL A 28 -0.34 -4.79 -8.16
N ALA A 29 0.68 -4.64 -8.99
CA ALA A 29 0.55 -3.99 -10.29
C ALA A 29 -0.04 -5.00 -11.28
N ARG A 30 -1.32 -4.82 -11.65
CA ARG A 30 -2.03 -5.74 -12.55
C ARG A 30 -1.80 -5.37 -14.02
N ARG A 31 -1.93 -6.34 -14.91
CA ARG A 31 -1.70 -6.17 -16.36
C ARG A 31 -2.74 -5.29 -17.04
N ASP A 32 -3.95 -5.22 -16.49
CA ASP A 32 -5.03 -4.34 -16.96
C ASP A 32 -4.81 -2.86 -16.61
N GLY A 33 -3.74 -2.55 -15.88
CA GLY A 33 -3.34 -1.18 -15.52
C GLY A 33 -3.86 -0.72 -14.16
N THR A 34 -4.77 -1.45 -13.52
CA THR A 34 -5.13 -1.21 -12.12
C THR A 34 -4.02 -1.65 -11.18
N THR A 35 -4.08 -1.15 -9.95
CA THR A 35 -3.14 -1.54 -8.90
C THR A 35 -3.91 -1.83 -7.63
N GLU A 36 -3.55 -2.89 -6.92
CA GLU A 36 -4.17 -3.23 -5.65
C GLU A 36 -3.19 -2.99 -4.52
N LEU A 37 -3.57 -2.16 -3.55
CA LEU A 37 -2.84 -2.00 -2.30
C LEU A 37 -3.38 -3.02 -1.30
N VAL A 38 -2.49 -3.82 -0.72
CA VAL A 38 -2.82 -4.94 0.16
C VAL A 38 -2.15 -4.73 1.51
N VAL A 39 -2.92 -4.82 2.59
CA VAL A 39 -2.41 -4.80 3.96
C VAL A 39 -2.65 -6.17 4.56
N TYR A 40 -1.58 -6.80 5.03
CA TYR A 40 -1.68 -8.11 5.66
C TYR A 40 -1.98 -7.98 7.15
N ALA A 41 -2.52 -9.05 7.74
CA ALA A 41 -2.74 -9.11 9.18
C ALA A 41 -1.41 -9.00 9.93
N GLU A 42 -1.48 -8.43 11.13
CA GLU A 42 -0.30 -8.26 11.98
C GLU A 42 0.22 -9.58 12.53
N ASP A 43 -0.70 -10.51 12.82
CA ASP A 43 -0.41 -11.83 13.37
C ASP A 43 -0.09 -12.87 12.29
N ASP A 44 -0.61 -12.67 11.06
CA ASP A 44 -0.42 -13.59 9.93
C ASP A 44 -0.08 -12.82 8.64
N PRO A 45 1.18 -12.89 8.17
CA PRO A 45 1.64 -12.18 6.97
C PRO A 45 1.19 -12.81 5.65
N GLU A 46 0.45 -13.93 5.69
CA GLU A 46 -0.13 -14.58 4.52
C GLU A 46 -1.62 -14.21 4.35
N TYR A 47 -2.25 -13.72 5.42
CA TYR A 47 -3.64 -13.30 5.44
C TYR A 47 -3.79 -11.83 5.05
N VAL A 48 -4.60 -11.58 4.02
CA VAL A 48 -4.98 -10.22 3.62
C VAL A 48 -6.02 -9.69 4.60
N ALA A 49 -5.64 -8.68 5.38
CA ALA A 49 -6.56 -8.00 6.29
C ALA A 49 -7.46 -7.02 5.54
N GLU A 50 -6.86 -6.21 4.65
CA GLU A 50 -7.59 -5.28 3.78
C GLU A 50 -6.92 -5.17 2.41
N SER A 51 -7.72 -4.90 1.39
CA SER A 51 -7.22 -4.52 0.07
C SER A 51 -8.05 -3.41 -0.55
N VAL A 52 -7.38 -2.55 -1.31
CA VAL A 52 -7.98 -1.43 -2.02
C VAL A 52 -7.53 -1.49 -3.47
N MET A 53 -8.49 -1.64 -4.37
CA MET A 53 -8.24 -1.55 -5.81
C MET A 53 -8.21 -0.09 -6.24
N LEU A 54 -7.14 0.30 -6.90
CA LEU A 54 -6.90 1.64 -7.41
C LEU A 54 -6.90 1.61 -8.93
N GLN A 55 -7.74 2.46 -9.52
CA GLN A 55 -7.70 2.78 -10.93
C GLN A 55 -6.40 3.55 -11.27
N PRO A 56 -6.01 3.62 -12.56
CA PRO A 56 -4.79 4.29 -12.96
C PRO A 56 -4.65 5.73 -12.48
N ASP A 57 -5.77 6.48 -12.46
CA ASP A 57 -5.82 7.87 -11.99
C ASP A 57 -5.67 7.97 -10.46
N GLU A 58 -6.41 7.15 -9.71
CA GLU A 58 -6.33 7.08 -8.25
C GLU A 58 -4.94 6.68 -7.77
N ARG A 59 -4.30 5.73 -8.48
CA ARG A 59 -2.90 5.36 -8.24
C ARG A 59 -1.97 6.55 -8.46
N ALA A 60 -2.18 7.33 -9.52
CA ALA A 60 -1.36 8.50 -9.80
C ALA A 60 -1.51 9.54 -8.67
N THR A 61 -2.74 9.81 -8.22
CA THR A 61 -3.00 10.66 -7.05
C THR A 61 -2.29 10.15 -5.79
N LEU A 62 -2.38 8.85 -5.48
CA LEU A 62 -1.71 8.28 -4.31
C LEU A 62 -0.19 8.44 -4.38
N VAL A 63 0.41 8.20 -5.55
CA VAL A 63 1.86 8.36 -5.75
C VAL A 63 2.28 9.82 -5.57
N GLU A 64 1.48 10.76 -6.08
CA GLU A 64 1.71 12.20 -5.88
C GLU A 64 1.69 12.56 -4.38
N LEU A 65 0.68 12.08 -3.64
CA LEU A 65 0.56 12.31 -2.20
C LEU A 65 1.74 11.71 -1.40
N LEU A 66 2.25 10.55 -1.80
CA LEU A 66 3.39 9.90 -1.14
C LEU A 66 4.75 10.53 -1.50
N THR A 67 4.82 11.23 -2.63
CA THR A 67 6.03 11.92 -3.11
C THR A 67 6.06 13.38 -2.66
N ALA A 68 4.91 13.94 -2.31
CA ALA A 68 4.83 15.25 -1.68
C ALA A 68 5.71 15.26 -0.41
N PRO A 69 6.53 16.31 -0.20
CA PRO A 69 7.26 16.43 1.04
C PRO A 69 6.25 16.39 2.19
N PRO A 70 6.56 15.71 3.31
CA PRO A 70 5.75 15.92 4.49
C PRO A 70 5.73 17.45 4.71
N GLY A 71 4.54 18.04 4.81
CA GLY A 71 4.42 19.39 5.34
C GLY A 71 5.22 19.48 6.64
N PRO A 72 5.60 20.69 7.10
CA PRO A 72 6.36 20.85 8.35
C PRO A 72 5.76 19.90 9.38
N SER A 73 6.61 19.01 9.90
CA SER A 73 6.22 17.87 10.71
C SER A 73 5.72 18.36 12.07
N GLU A 74 4.51 18.93 12.07
CA GLU A 74 3.69 19.05 13.24
C GLU A 74 3.20 17.64 13.56
N PRO A 75 3.38 17.17 14.81
CA PRO A 75 2.80 15.91 15.22
C PRO A 75 1.30 15.99 14.94
N LEU A 76 0.80 15.11 14.07
CA LEU A 76 -0.62 14.90 13.80
C LEU A 76 -1.29 14.43 15.09
N GLY A 77 -1.52 15.38 15.99
CA GLY A 77 -2.36 15.21 17.16
C GLY A 77 -3.77 14.97 16.64
N ARG A 78 -4.23 13.72 16.74
CA ARG A 78 -5.64 13.33 16.72
C ARG A 78 -6.46 13.96 15.59
N ILE A 79 -6.49 13.29 14.45
CA ILE A 79 -7.66 13.34 13.57
C ILE A 79 -8.33 11.98 13.52
N HIS A 80 -9.07 11.68 14.60
CA HIS A 80 -10.24 10.80 14.51
C HIS A 80 -11.32 11.28 15.48
N ARG A 81 -12.32 11.98 14.94
CA ARG A 81 -13.73 11.78 15.29
C ARG A 81 -14.65 12.42 14.24
N PRO A 82 -15.49 11.65 13.55
CA PRO A 82 -16.81 12.12 13.17
C PRO A 82 -17.86 11.64 14.19
N ILE A 83 -18.69 12.62 14.57
CA ILE A 83 -20.03 12.65 15.18
C ILE A 83 -20.59 11.41 15.91
#